data_AF-A0A7V9ULI8-F1
#
_entry.id   AF-A0A7V9ULI8-F1
#
_cell.length_a   1.000
_cell.length_b   1.000
_cell.length_c   1.000
_cell.angle_alpha   90.00
_cell.angle_beta   90.00
_cell.angle_gamma   90.00
#
_symmetry.space_group_name_H-M   'P 1'
#
loop_
_entity.id
_entity.type
_entity.pdbx_description
1 polymer ?
#
loop_
_entity_poly.entity_id
_entity_poly.type
_entity_poly.pdbx_seq_one_letter_code
_entity_poly.pdbx_strand_id
1 'polypeptide(L)'
;MRLKLSWRLLALVMLVATLCSSVIFDTAQAQRRRRPQRAVICGDPTAPCKYGDNSRPFDLPFHIPPRAVVFETQPFYAVILQSVRMRDYDDCDTFVPEDSRLAAQALFPNRKVFASRCAIPGDVYYLNVSEKAQFMAVYAGETMAEAQRVLMRVRATNRYPGANIRRMRASFMGT
;
A
#
# COMPACT_ATOMS: atom_id res chain seq x y z
N MET A 1 -69.96 16.04 14.88
CA MET A 1 -69.11 17.15 15.39
C MET A 1 -67.99 17.42 14.39
N ARG A 2 -67.99 18.56 13.70
CA ARG A 2 -66.91 18.96 12.77
C ARG A 2 -65.97 19.93 13.49
N LEU A 3 -64.74 19.50 13.78
CA LEU A 3 -63.70 20.37 14.34
C LEU A 3 -63.21 21.34 13.24
N LYS A 4 -63.54 22.62 13.37
CA LYS A 4 -62.96 23.69 12.54
C LYS A 4 -61.56 24.00 13.07
N LEU A 5 -60.54 23.37 12.48
CA LEU A 5 -59.15 23.69 12.77
C LEU A 5 -58.81 25.05 12.13
N SER A 6 -58.56 26.04 12.97
CA SER A 6 -58.32 27.44 12.61
C SER A 6 -57.05 27.57 11.78
N TRP A 7 -57.18 28.15 10.57
CA TRP A 7 -56.10 28.46 9.63
C TRP A 7 -54.93 29.22 10.28
N ARG A 8 -55.22 30.02 11.32
CA ARG A 8 -54.22 30.80 12.06
C ARG A 8 -53.24 29.92 12.87
N LEU A 9 -53.66 28.73 13.31
CA LEU A 9 -52.79 27.77 14.01
C LEU A 9 -51.85 27.03 13.04
N LEU A 10 -52.33 26.72 11.82
CA LEU A 10 -51.50 26.10 10.78
C LEU A 10 -50.39 27.05 10.26
N ALA A 11 -50.69 28.34 10.14
CA ALA A 11 -49.71 29.34 9.71
C ALA A 11 -48.58 29.56 10.74
N LEU A 12 -48.89 29.48 12.04
CA LEU A 12 -47.89 29.71 13.10
C LEU A 12 -46.91 28.53 13.23
N VAL A 13 -47.39 27.29 13.06
CA VAL A 13 -46.54 26.08 13.11
C VAL A 13 -45.56 26.04 11.93
N MET A 14 -45.99 26.47 10.74
CA MET A 14 -45.11 26.55 9.55
C MET A 14 -44.02 27.63 9.67
N LEU A 15 -44.28 28.72 10.38
CA LEU A 15 -43.32 29.81 10.55
C LEU A 15 -42.25 29.49 11.61
N VAL A 16 -42.58 28.72 12.64
CA VAL A 16 -41.61 28.24 13.65
C VAL A 16 -40.74 27.11 13.10
N ALA A 17 -41.29 26.23 12.25
CA ALA A 17 -40.53 25.13 11.65
C ALA A 17 -39.44 25.61 10.67
N THR A 18 -39.61 26.77 10.03
CA THR A 18 -38.66 27.30 9.04
C THR A 18 -37.48 28.06 9.65
N LEU A 19 -37.61 28.58 10.87
CA LEU A 19 -36.52 29.29 11.57
C LEU A 19 -35.51 28.37 12.28
N CYS A 20 -35.83 27.08 12.47
CA CYS A 20 -34.90 26.11 13.09
C CYS A 20 -34.00 25.39 12.08
N SER A 21 -34.20 25.56 10.77
CA SER A 21 -33.45 24.81 9.74
C SER A 21 -32.17 25.48 9.25
N SER A 22 -31.87 26.71 9.67
CA SER A 22 -30.78 27.52 9.11
C SER A 22 -29.48 27.54 9.93
N VAL A 23 -29.33 26.72 10.98
CA VAL A 23 -28.13 26.76 11.87
C VAL A 23 -27.22 25.50 11.77
N ILE A 24 -27.46 24.57 10.84
CA ILE A 24 -26.75 23.26 10.83
C ILE A 24 -25.76 23.10 9.66
N PHE A 25 -25.62 24.07 8.75
CA PHE A 25 -24.83 23.87 7.52
C PHE A 25 -23.35 24.34 7.55
N ASP A 26 -22.86 24.98 8.63
CA ASP A 26 -21.51 25.59 8.62
C ASP A 26 -20.38 24.79 9.30
N THR A 27 -20.63 23.61 9.87
CA THR A 27 -19.56 22.85 10.57
C THR A 27 -18.95 21.70 9.77
N ALA A 28 -19.40 21.44 8.53
CA ALA A 28 -18.93 20.28 7.76
C ALA A 28 -17.58 20.49 7.02
N GLN A 29 -16.99 21.69 7.03
CA GLN A 29 -15.78 21.99 6.23
C GLN A 29 -14.45 21.97 7.01
N ALA A 30 -14.47 21.90 8.35
CA ALA A 30 -13.26 22.13 9.16
C ALA A 30 -12.40 20.88 9.46
N GLN A 31 -12.72 19.70 8.93
CA GLN A 31 -11.90 18.49 9.13
C GLN A 31 -11.60 17.73 7.83
N ARG A 32 -11.20 18.43 6.77
CA ARG A 32 -10.23 17.84 5.82
C ARG A 32 -8.86 17.82 6.50
N ARG A 33 -8.71 16.98 7.54
CA ARG A 33 -7.38 16.57 8.02
C ARG A 33 -6.63 16.07 6.79
N ARG A 34 -5.58 16.79 6.36
CA ARG A 34 -4.66 16.31 5.33
C ARG A 34 -4.28 14.89 5.74
N ARG A 35 -4.77 13.88 5.02
CA ARG A 35 -4.29 12.51 5.23
C ARG A 35 -2.77 12.59 5.10
N PRO A 36 -2.00 12.04 6.05
CA PRO A 36 -0.55 12.01 5.92
C PRO A 36 -0.23 11.44 4.53
N GLN A 37 0.61 12.15 3.77
CA GLN A 37 1.04 11.70 2.45
C GLN A 37 1.80 10.39 2.65
N ARG A 38 1.09 9.26 2.52
CA ARG A 38 1.69 7.94 2.54
C ARG A 38 2.41 7.73 1.21
N ALA A 39 3.64 7.21 1.27
CA ALA A 39 4.44 6.97 0.08
C ALA A 39 3.71 6.08 -0.93
N VAL A 40 3.75 6.51 -2.18
CA VAL A 40 3.36 5.73 -3.36
C VAL A 40 4.59 4.96 -3.85
N ILE A 41 4.39 3.68 -4.16
CA ILE A 41 5.46 2.80 -4.65
C ILE A 41 5.65 3.01 -6.16
N CYS A 42 6.90 3.10 -6.57
CA CYS A 42 7.30 3.04 -7.98
C CYS A 42 7.40 1.58 -8.42
N GLY A 43 6.26 1.01 -8.80
CA GLY A 43 6.14 -0.41 -9.12
C GLY A 43 6.56 -0.80 -10.54
N ASP A 44 6.80 0.15 -11.45
CA ASP A 44 7.23 -0.08 -12.83
C ASP A 44 8.66 0.45 -13.00
N PRO A 45 9.67 -0.41 -13.24
CA PRO A 45 11.05 0.02 -13.38
C PRO A 45 11.35 0.71 -14.73
N THR A 46 10.43 0.64 -15.69
CA THR A 46 10.55 1.33 -16.99
C THR A 46 9.96 2.74 -16.97
N ALA A 47 9.17 3.05 -15.93
CA ALA A 47 8.61 4.38 -15.74
C ALA A 47 9.56 5.26 -14.93
N PRO A 48 9.67 6.57 -15.24
CA PRO A 48 10.42 7.50 -14.40
C PRO A 48 9.89 7.51 -12.97
N CYS A 49 10.77 7.17 -12.01
CA CYS A 49 10.48 7.31 -10.59
C CYS A 49 11.30 8.45 -10.03
N LYS A 50 10.66 9.57 -9.69
CA LYS A 50 11.31 10.78 -9.16
C LYS A 50 12.18 10.52 -7.91
N TYR A 51 12.00 9.38 -7.25
CA TYR A 51 12.65 9.03 -5.98
C TYR A 51 13.32 7.65 -6.01
N GLY A 52 13.55 7.09 -7.20
CA GLY A 52 14.14 5.76 -7.37
C GLY A 52 15.64 5.69 -7.08
N ASP A 53 16.34 6.82 -7.24
CA ASP A 53 17.82 6.86 -7.30
C ASP A 53 18.52 6.47 -5.99
N ASN A 54 17.82 6.56 -4.85
CA ASN A 54 18.35 6.19 -3.54
C ASN A 54 17.91 4.78 -3.09
N SER A 55 17.16 4.04 -3.92
CA SER A 55 16.73 2.69 -3.59
C SER A 55 17.76 1.65 -4.06
N ARG A 56 17.98 0.61 -3.26
CA ARG A 56 18.85 -0.49 -3.70
C ARG A 56 18.18 -1.25 -4.85
N PRO A 57 18.95 -1.94 -5.72
CA PRO A 57 18.39 -2.64 -6.87
C PRO A 57 17.30 -3.67 -6.53
N PHE A 58 17.34 -4.27 -5.34
CA PHE A 58 16.36 -5.26 -4.88
C PHE A 58 15.20 -4.67 -4.06
N ASP A 59 15.20 -3.37 -3.77
CA ASP A 59 14.14 -2.73 -3.00
C ASP A 59 13.00 -2.25 -3.89
N LEU A 60 11.80 -2.12 -3.31
CA LEU A 60 10.74 -1.34 -3.93
C LEU A 60 11.04 0.15 -3.74
N PRO A 61 11.21 0.93 -4.82
CA PRO A 61 11.43 2.36 -4.71
C PRO A 61 10.15 3.05 -4.25
N PHE A 62 10.29 3.98 -3.32
CA PHE A 62 9.24 4.92 -2.93
C PHE A 62 9.86 6.20 -2.37
N HIS A 63 9.08 7.27 -2.32
CA HIS A 63 9.56 8.52 -1.76
C HIS A 63 9.77 8.41 -0.25
N ILE A 64 11.02 8.54 0.21
CA ILE A 64 11.34 8.67 1.63
C ILE A 64 11.57 10.16 1.91
N PRO A 65 10.76 10.81 2.78
CA PRO A 65 10.99 12.19 3.17
C PRO A 65 12.36 12.36 3.83
N PRO A 66 13.05 13.50 3.62
CA PRO A 66 14.27 13.81 4.35
C PRO A 66 14.02 13.74 5.87
N ARG A 67 14.99 13.17 6.61
CA ARG A 67 14.93 13.01 8.09
C ARG A 67 13.79 12.12 8.60
N ALA A 68 13.25 11.26 7.74
CA ALA A 68 12.32 10.23 8.18
C ALA A 68 13.00 9.24 9.14
N VAL A 69 12.51 9.14 10.38
CA VAL A 69 12.98 8.15 11.37
C VAL A 69 12.34 6.79 11.12
N VAL A 70 11.01 6.76 10.95
CA VAL A 70 10.26 5.59 10.49
C VAL A 70 9.24 6.06 9.47
N PHE A 71 9.23 5.45 8.29
CA PHE A 71 8.30 5.83 7.24
C PHE A 71 7.79 4.63 6.44
N GLU A 72 6.47 4.52 6.34
CA GLU A 72 5.79 3.39 5.72
C GLU A 72 4.99 3.81 4.49
N THR A 73 4.94 2.92 3.50
CA THR A 73 4.08 3.08 2.32
C THR A 73 2.61 2.84 2.64
N GLN A 74 1.76 3.16 1.66
CA GLN A 74 0.40 2.59 1.62
C GLN A 74 0.46 1.06 1.49
N PRO A 75 -0.56 0.34 1.98
CA PRO A 75 -0.70 -1.08 1.68
C PRO A 75 -0.77 -1.32 0.18
N PHE A 76 -0.04 -2.33 -0.28
CA PHE A 76 -0.03 -2.78 -1.66
C PHE A 76 -0.09 -4.31 -1.72
N TYR A 77 -0.30 -4.85 -2.90
CA TYR A 77 -0.23 -6.28 -3.16
C TYR A 77 1.06 -6.63 -3.87
N ALA A 78 1.64 -7.77 -3.47
CA ALA A 78 2.70 -8.41 -4.22
C ALA A 78 2.34 -9.87 -4.47
N VAL A 79 2.94 -10.45 -5.51
CA VAL A 79 2.95 -11.91 -5.68
C VAL A 79 4.30 -12.40 -5.21
N ILE A 80 4.32 -13.13 -4.10
CA ILE A 80 5.51 -13.82 -3.60
C ILE A 80 5.84 -14.92 -4.61
N LEU A 81 7.05 -14.89 -5.16
CA LEU A 81 7.54 -15.84 -6.16
C LEU A 81 8.26 -17.01 -5.50
N GLN A 82 9.08 -16.69 -4.50
CA GLN A 82 9.92 -17.65 -3.78
C GLN A 82 10.13 -17.16 -2.35
N SER A 83 10.22 -18.10 -1.42
CA SER A 83 10.63 -17.85 -0.04
C SER A 83 11.76 -18.80 0.34
N VAL A 84 12.71 -18.31 1.13
CA VAL A 84 13.80 -19.09 1.71
C VAL A 84 13.67 -19.00 3.21
N ARG A 85 13.61 -20.15 3.88
CA ARG A 85 13.49 -20.22 5.33
C ARG A 85 14.83 -19.85 5.96
N MET A 86 14.79 -18.91 6.89
CA MET A 86 15.97 -18.51 7.68
C MET A 86 16.24 -19.55 8.76
N ARG A 87 17.50 -19.67 9.19
CA ARG A 87 17.87 -20.54 10.32
C ARG A 87 17.40 -19.95 11.65
N ASP A 88 17.73 -18.68 11.84
CA ASP A 88 17.39 -17.86 13.01
C ASP A 88 16.88 -16.48 12.59
N TYR A 89 16.41 -15.67 13.54
CA TYR A 89 15.81 -14.36 13.26
C TYR A 89 16.82 -13.32 12.74
N ASP A 90 18.09 -13.47 13.09
CA ASP A 90 19.22 -12.59 12.71
C ASP A 90 20.07 -13.17 11.57
N ASP A 91 19.60 -14.22 10.90
CA ASP A 91 20.27 -14.83 9.75
C ASP A 91 20.20 -13.93 8.50
N CYS A 92 21.23 -13.12 8.32
CA CYS A 92 21.36 -12.21 7.19
C CYS A 92 22.03 -12.80 5.95
N ASP A 93 22.54 -14.02 6.05
CA ASP A 93 23.20 -14.72 4.95
C ASP A 93 22.21 -15.55 4.12
N THR A 94 21.06 -15.91 4.71
CA THR A 94 20.01 -16.66 4.02
C THR A 94 19.03 -15.73 3.30
N PHE A 95 19.20 -15.58 1.99
CA PHE A 95 18.32 -14.76 1.13
C PHE A 95 18.16 -15.33 -0.28
N VAL A 96 17.25 -14.77 -1.07
CA VAL A 96 17.15 -15.08 -2.51
C VAL A 96 18.29 -14.39 -3.27
N PRO A 97 19.15 -15.13 -4.02
CA PRO A 97 20.27 -14.54 -4.75
C PRO A 97 19.84 -13.50 -5.79
N GLU A 98 20.70 -12.51 -6.04
CA GLU A 98 20.40 -11.41 -6.96
C GLU A 98 20.18 -11.89 -8.41
N ASP A 99 20.93 -12.89 -8.87
CA ASP A 99 20.75 -13.48 -10.20
C ASP A 99 19.35 -14.10 -10.36
N SER A 100 18.80 -14.68 -9.30
CA SER A 100 17.42 -15.20 -9.31
C SER A 100 16.40 -14.07 -9.42
N ARG A 101 16.65 -12.94 -8.75
CA ARG A 101 15.84 -11.73 -8.85
C ARG A 101 15.89 -11.11 -10.25
N LEU A 102 17.07 -11.03 -10.85
CA LEU A 102 17.25 -10.51 -12.20
C LEU A 102 16.59 -11.42 -13.25
N ALA A 103 16.73 -12.74 -13.11
CA ALA A 103 16.05 -13.70 -13.97
C ALA A 103 14.52 -13.59 -13.87
N ALA A 104 13.99 -13.31 -12.68
CA ALA A 104 12.56 -13.02 -12.49
C ALA A 104 12.18 -11.65 -13.09
N GLN A 105 13.01 -10.62 -12.91
CA GLN A 105 12.77 -9.27 -13.42
C GLN A 105 12.63 -9.26 -14.96
N ALA A 106 13.40 -10.09 -15.66
CA ALA A 106 13.30 -10.25 -17.11
C ALA A 106 11.93 -10.79 -17.58
N LEU A 107 11.23 -11.56 -16.75
CA LEU A 107 9.88 -12.06 -17.05
C LEU A 107 8.79 -11.00 -16.83
N PHE A 108 9.09 -9.98 -16.01
CA PHE A 108 8.14 -8.95 -15.60
C PHE A 108 8.73 -7.55 -15.85
N PRO A 109 9.04 -7.18 -17.11
CA PRO A 109 9.81 -5.97 -17.40
C PRO A 109 9.15 -4.68 -16.89
N ASN A 110 7.82 -4.62 -16.81
CA ASN A 110 7.06 -3.47 -16.33
C ASN A 110 6.54 -3.61 -14.89
N ARG A 111 7.08 -4.57 -14.13
CA ARG A 111 6.76 -4.75 -12.71
C ARG A 111 8.05 -5.01 -11.94
N LYS A 112 8.32 -4.18 -10.95
CA LYS A 112 9.50 -4.31 -10.12
C LYS A 112 9.47 -5.65 -9.39
N VAL A 113 10.51 -6.45 -9.60
CA VAL A 113 10.82 -7.61 -8.78
C VAL A 113 11.77 -7.16 -7.69
N PHE A 114 11.36 -7.39 -6.46
CA PHE A 114 12.06 -7.00 -5.25
C PHE A 114 12.30 -8.23 -4.38
N ALA A 115 13.26 -8.12 -3.47
CA ALA A 115 13.57 -9.17 -2.52
C ALA A 115 13.74 -8.59 -1.13
N SER A 116 13.31 -9.33 -0.11
CA SER A 116 13.59 -8.96 1.26
C SER A 116 15.03 -9.32 1.62
N ARG A 117 15.61 -8.47 2.46
CA ARG A 117 16.91 -8.65 3.09
C ARG A 117 16.74 -8.46 4.59
N CYS A 118 17.81 -8.69 5.35
CA CYS A 118 17.85 -8.28 6.74
C CYS A 118 17.53 -6.79 6.89
N ALA A 119 16.74 -6.47 7.91
CA ALA A 119 16.42 -5.09 8.25
C ALA A 119 17.61 -4.47 9.00
N ILE A 120 18.37 -3.63 8.30
CA ILE A 120 19.46 -2.83 8.86
C ILE A 120 19.00 -1.35 8.83
N PRO A 121 19.39 -0.50 9.80
CA PRO A 121 19.11 0.93 9.71
C PRO A 121 19.57 1.52 8.38
N GLY A 122 18.71 2.32 7.76
CA GLY A 122 18.91 2.89 6.44
C GLY A 122 18.35 2.05 5.28
N ASP A 123 17.79 0.87 5.55
CA ASP A 123 17.26 -0.03 4.51
C ASP A 123 15.73 -0.12 4.50
N VAL A 124 15.20 -0.50 3.33
CA VAL A 124 13.79 -0.85 3.19
C VAL A 124 13.55 -2.27 3.70
N TYR A 125 12.53 -2.43 4.53
CA TYR A 125 12.04 -3.72 4.99
C TYR A 125 10.53 -3.84 4.75
N TYR A 126 10.01 -5.07 4.83
CA TYR A 126 8.63 -5.37 4.45
C TYR A 126 7.83 -5.86 5.65
N LEU A 127 6.61 -5.34 5.78
CA LEU A 127 5.67 -5.70 6.83
C LEU A 127 4.63 -6.70 6.32
N ASN A 128 3.98 -7.40 7.26
CA ASN A 128 3.02 -8.46 7.01
C ASN A 128 3.62 -9.66 6.27
N VAL A 129 4.86 -10.02 6.54
CA VAL A 129 5.55 -11.20 6.00
C VAL A 129 6.01 -12.08 7.16
N SER A 130 6.48 -13.29 6.89
CA SER A 130 7.01 -14.15 7.95
C SER A 130 8.36 -13.62 8.44
N GLU A 131 8.55 -13.53 9.75
CA GLU A 131 9.84 -13.20 10.37
C GLU A 131 10.86 -14.34 10.28
N LYS A 132 10.45 -15.51 9.77
CA LYS A 132 11.30 -16.72 9.64
C LYS A 132 11.68 -17.04 8.20
N ALA A 133 11.44 -16.11 7.28
CA ALA A 133 11.73 -16.32 5.87
C ALA A 133 12.05 -15.01 5.16
N GLN A 134 13.07 -15.08 4.30
CA GLN A 134 13.29 -14.08 3.25
C GLN A 134 12.51 -14.48 2.00
N PHE A 135 12.22 -13.53 1.13
CA PHE A 135 11.43 -13.77 -0.06
C PHE A 135 11.86 -12.90 -1.25
N MET A 136 11.42 -13.32 -2.42
CA MET A 136 11.42 -12.52 -3.64
C MET A 136 9.98 -12.43 -4.14
N ALA A 137 9.58 -11.24 -4.58
CA ALA A 137 8.22 -10.96 -5.00
C ALA A 137 8.20 -9.98 -6.17
N VAL A 138 7.09 -9.98 -6.92
CA VAL A 138 6.79 -8.98 -7.94
C VAL A 138 5.70 -8.03 -7.42
N TYR A 139 5.89 -6.73 -7.62
CA TYR A 139 4.87 -5.74 -7.30
C TYR A 139 3.60 -5.99 -8.11
N ALA A 140 2.46 -6.04 -7.43
CA ALA A 140 1.21 -6.51 -8.01
C ALA A 140 0.06 -5.49 -7.94
N GLY A 141 0.38 -4.22 -7.67
CA GLY A 141 -0.58 -3.12 -7.67
C GLY A 141 -1.17 -2.80 -6.29
N GLU A 142 -2.15 -1.91 -6.28
CA GLU A 142 -2.82 -1.44 -5.06
C GLU A 142 -4.11 -2.22 -4.79
N THR A 143 -4.62 -2.94 -5.79
CA THR A 143 -5.88 -3.66 -5.72
C THR A 143 -5.71 -5.18 -5.84
N MET A 144 -6.64 -5.93 -5.23
CA MET A 144 -6.67 -7.39 -5.36
C MET A 144 -6.84 -7.84 -6.82
N ALA A 145 -7.62 -7.11 -7.62
CA ALA A 145 -7.85 -7.43 -9.03
C ALA A 145 -6.58 -7.32 -9.87
N GLU A 146 -5.74 -6.30 -9.63
CA GLU A 146 -4.41 -6.21 -10.23
C GLU A 146 -3.52 -7.38 -9.80
N ALA A 147 -3.54 -7.71 -8.51
CA ALA A 147 -2.73 -8.78 -7.95
C ALA A 147 -3.08 -10.14 -8.57
N GLN A 148 -4.36 -10.42 -8.77
CA GLN A 148 -4.84 -11.62 -9.46
C GLN A 148 -4.35 -11.67 -10.91
N ARG A 149 -4.38 -10.55 -11.64
CA ARG A 149 -3.84 -10.49 -13.01
C ARG A 149 -2.35 -10.80 -13.05
N VAL A 150 -1.58 -10.27 -12.10
CA VAL A 150 -0.14 -10.55 -12.00
C VAL A 150 0.09 -12.03 -11.61
N LEU A 151 -0.67 -12.57 -10.66
CA LEU A 151 -0.56 -13.98 -10.27
C LEU A 151 -0.84 -14.93 -11.46
N MET A 152 -1.85 -14.63 -12.29
CA MET A 152 -2.11 -15.43 -13.49
C MET A 152 -0.92 -15.40 -14.46
N ARG A 153 -0.30 -14.24 -14.67
CA ARG A 153 0.93 -14.13 -15.49
C ARG A 153 2.09 -14.90 -14.89
N VAL A 154 2.28 -14.82 -13.58
CA VAL A 154 3.29 -15.59 -12.85
C VAL A 154 3.07 -17.09 -13.05
N ARG A 155 1.84 -17.59 -12.88
CA ARG A 155 1.49 -19.00 -13.09
C ARG A 155 1.73 -19.44 -14.54
N ALA A 156 1.42 -18.60 -15.52
CA ALA A 156 1.66 -18.90 -16.93
C ALA A 156 3.15 -19.11 -17.26
N THR A 157 4.09 -18.63 -16.44
CA THR A 157 5.52 -18.92 -16.61
C THR A 157 5.90 -20.36 -16.26
N ASN A 158 5.07 -21.07 -15.47
CA ASN A 158 5.38 -22.37 -14.87
C ASN A 158 6.66 -22.42 -14.02
N ARG A 159 7.30 -21.27 -13.71
CA ARG A 159 8.55 -21.21 -12.93
C ARG A 159 8.35 -21.11 -11.41
N TYR A 160 7.19 -20.65 -10.97
CA TYR A 160 6.91 -20.34 -9.57
C TYR A 160 5.63 -21.06 -9.09
N PRO A 161 5.67 -22.38 -8.88
CA PRO A 161 4.48 -23.16 -8.51
C PRO A 161 3.89 -22.78 -7.13
N GLY A 162 4.72 -22.26 -6.21
CA GLY A 162 4.30 -21.78 -4.90
C GLY A 162 3.83 -20.32 -4.86
N ALA A 163 3.68 -19.67 -6.02
CA ALA A 163 3.38 -18.25 -6.07
C ALA A 163 2.03 -17.90 -5.44
N ASN A 164 2.02 -16.88 -4.57
CA ASN A 164 0.83 -16.48 -3.83
C ASN A 164 0.76 -14.95 -3.65
N ILE A 165 -0.46 -14.42 -3.48
CA ILE A 165 -0.69 -13.00 -3.27
C ILE A 165 -0.55 -12.67 -1.79
N ARG A 166 0.14 -11.57 -1.49
CA ARG A 166 0.24 -11.01 -0.15
C ARG A 166 -0.03 -9.52 -0.16
N ARG A 167 -0.80 -9.04 0.82
CA ARG A 167 -0.97 -7.61 1.10
C ARG A 167 0.09 -7.17 2.11
N MET A 168 0.92 -6.21 1.74
CA MET A 168 2.11 -5.81 2.49
C MET A 168 2.30 -4.30 2.50
N ARG A 169 3.29 -3.84 3.26
CA ARG A 169 3.77 -2.45 3.29
C ARG A 169 5.29 -2.47 3.25
N ALA A 170 5.89 -1.49 2.61
CA ALA A 170 7.33 -1.26 2.70
C ALA A 170 7.54 -0.19 3.77
N SER A 171 8.58 -0.37 4.56
CA SER A 171 8.95 0.53 5.64
C SER A 171 10.42 0.85 5.51
N PHE A 172 10.78 2.08 5.87
CA PHE A 172 12.14 2.56 5.94
C PHE A 172 12.42 2.97 7.38
N MET A 173 13.54 2.52 7.93
CA MET A 173 14.03 2.96 9.24
C MET A 173 15.25 3.84 9.02
N GLY A 174 15.10 5.14 9.25
CA GLY A 174 16.20 6.09 9.16
C GLY A 174 17.18 5.96 10.33
N THR A 175 18.34 6.58 10.15
CA THR A 175 19.40 6.72 11.15
C THR A 175 19.38 8.09 11.78
#